data_AF-A0A0V0H3C9-F1
#
_entry.id   AF-A0A0V0H3C9-F1
#
_cell.length_a   1.000
_cell.length_b   1.000
_cell.length_c   1.000
_cell.angle_alpha   90.00
_cell.angle_beta   90.00
_cell.angle_gamma   90.00
#
_symmetry.space_group_name_H-M   'P 1'
#
loop_
_entity.id
_entity.type
_entity.pdbx_description
1 polymer ?
#
loop_
_entity_poly.entity_id
_entity_poly.type
_entity_poly.pdbx_seq_one_letter_code
_entity_poly.pdbx_strand_id
1 'polypeptide(L)'
;MLRFFGRGSTGDSPQQDSPSPSPSPSPSPSSSPSPSPPKCSSVNVASGPARPIRFVYCDEKGKFQIDPEALAVLQLVKEPVGVVSVCGRARQGKSFILNQLLGRSSGFQVAPTHRPCTKGIWLWSAPLRRTALDGTEYNLLLLDTEGIDAYDQTVRFCA
;
A
#
# COMPACT_ATOMS: atom_id res chain seq x y z
N MET A 1 -31.27 45.37 -44.34
CA MET A 1 -32.46 45.71 -45.15
C MET A 1 -32.25 44.97 -46.46
N LEU A 2 -32.89 43.84 -46.78
CA LEU A 2 -34.33 43.60 -46.89
C LEU A 2 -34.56 42.08 -46.78
N ARG A 3 -35.49 41.65 -45.92
CA ARG A 3 -36.21 40.38 -46.09
C ARG A 3 -37.27 40.63 -47.17
N PHE A 4 -37.66 39.61 -47.94
CA PHE A 4 -39.07 39.22 -48.04
C PHE A 4 -39.37 38.06 -49.02
N PHE A 5 -40.25 37.18 -48.53
CA PHE A 5 -41.33 36.41 -49.19
C PHE A 5 -41.04 35.30 -50.22
N GLY A 6 -41.74 34.18 -50.00
CA GLY A 6 -42.14 33.24 -51.05
C GLY A 6 -42.75 31.95 -50.48
N ARG A 7 -44.05 31.76 -50.67
CA ARG A 7 -44.94 30.70 -50.14
C ARG A 7 -45.45 29.81 -51.29
N GLY A 8 -45.69 28.53 -51.05
CA GLY A 8 -46.46 27.59 -51.91
C GLY A 8 -45.69 26.27 -52.10
N SER A 9 -46.12 25.10 -51.60
CA SER A 9 -47.35 24.29 -51.76
C SER A 9 -47.41 23.52 -53.09
N THR A 10 -47.82 22.25 -52.98
CA THR A 10 -47.97 21.19 -54.01
C THR A 10 -46.63 20.60 -54.46
N GLY A 11 -46.40 19.29 -54.52
CA GLY A 11 -47.26 18.12 -54.53
C GLY A 11 -46.59 17.11 -55.48
N ASP A 12 -46.75 15.84 -55.16
CA ASP A 12 -46.49 14.67 -56.02
C ASP A 12 -45.13 13.95 -55.91
N SER A 13 -45.25 12.62 -55.94
CA SER A 13 -44.25 11.57 -55.67
C SER A 13 -43.67 11.02 -57.00
N PRO A 14 -43.07 9.82 -57.03
CA PRO A 14 -41.69 9.52 -56.65
C PRO A 14 -40.90 8.94 -57.83
N GLN A 15 -39.57 9.08 -57.84
CA GLN A 15 -38.73 8.15 -58.58
C GLN A 15 -37.40 7.95 -57.86
N GLN A 16 -37.28 6.75 -57.28
CA GLN A 16 -36.06 6.17 -56.74
C GLN A 16 -35.16 5.79 -57.92
N ASP A 17 -33.96 6.37 -57.95
CA ASP A 17 -32.80 5.74 -58.59
C ASP A 17 -31.60 5.92 -57.65
N SER A 18 -30.96 4.80 -57.35
CA SER A 18 -29.90 4.66 -56.35
C SER A 18 -28.56 5.16 -56.91
N PRO A 19 -27.77 5.94 -56.16
CA PRO A 19 -26.36 6.16 -56.49
C PRO A 19 -25.41 5.30 -55.65
N SER A 20 -24.33 4.93 -56.31
CA SER A 20 -23.15 4.14 -55.98
C SER A 20 -22.58 4.25 -54.54
N PRO A 21 -21.89 3.19 -54.04
CA PRO A 21 -21.34 3.17 -52.68
C PRO A 21 -20.11 4.08 -52.53
N SER A 22 -20.07 4.80 -51.40
CA SER A 22 -18.99 5.69 -50.97
C SER A 22 -17.72 4.91 -50.54
N PRO A 23 -16.51 5.48 -50.69
CA PRO A 23 -15.27 4.83 -50.26
C PRO A 23 -15.07 4.91 -48.73
N SER A 24 -14.54 3.83 -48.16
CA SER A 24 -14.23 3.67 -46.73
C SER A 24 -13.11 4.61 -46.24
N PRO A 25 -13.14 5.09 -44.98
CA PRO A 25 -12.09 5.94 -44.44
C PRO A 25 -10.88 5.14 -43.91
N SER A 26 -9.67 5.62 -44.20
CA SER A 26 -8.38 5.15 -43.71
C SER A 26 -8.21 5.32 -42.18
N PRO A 27 -7.39 4.49 -41.51
CA PRO A 27 -7.21 4.55 -40.06
C PRO A 27 -6.25 5.66 -39.61
N SER A 28 -6.64 6.40 -38.57
CA SER A 28 -5.81 7.40 -37.87
C SER A 28 -4.77 6.74 -36.94
N PRO A 29 -3.59 7.36 -36.73
CA PRO A 29 -2.46 6.76 -36.01
C PRO A 29 -2.64 6.74 -34.48
N SER A 30 -2.12 5.66 -33.90
CA SER A 30 -2.08 5.31 -32.47
C SER A 30 -1.46 6.39 -31.59
N SER A 31 -2.17 6.80 -30.55
CA SER A 31 -1.66 7.60 -29.44
C SER A 31 -0.66 6.79 -28.60
N SER A 32 0.54 7.33 -28.44
CA SER A 32 1.60 6.77 -27.60
C SER A 32 1.26 6.95 -26.11
N PRO A 33 1.58 5.99 -25.22
CA PRO A 33 1.34 6.13 -23.79
C PRO A 33 2.37 7.04 -23.12
N SER A 34 1.89 7.94 -22.25
CA SER A 34 2.69 8.80 -21.37
C SER A 34 3.61 7.99 -20.44
N PRO A 35 4.84 8.46 -20.14
CA PRO A 35 5.74 7.76 -19.24
C PRO A 35 5.20 7.81 -17.80
N SER A 36 5.02 6.63 -17.20
CA SER A 36 4.72 6.48 -15.78
C SER A 36 5.91 6.97 -14.93
N PRO A 37 5.69 7.52 -13.72
CA PRO A 37 6.78 7.90 -12.83
C PRO A 37 7.65 6.68 -12.46
N PRO A 38 8.95 6.87 -12.15
CA PRO A 38 9.86 5.77 -11.91
C PRO A 38 9.36 4.95 -10.71
N LYS A 39 9.15 3.65 -10.94
CA LYS A 39 8.96 2.66 -9.87
C LYS A 39 10.24 2.68 -9.04
N CYS A 40 10.17 3.19 -7.81
CA CYS A 40 11.24 3.05 -6.84
C CYS A 40 11.60 1.56 -6.73
N SER A 41 12.80 1.22 -7.17
CA SER A 41 13.35 -0.12 -7.07
C SER A 41 13.63 -0.41 -5.60
N SER A 42 12.69 -1.14 -4.99
CA SER A 42 12.86 -1.73 -3.67
C SER A 42 14.06 -2.66 -3.71
N VAL A 43 15.11 -2.30 -2.98
CA VAL A 43 16.22 -3.20 -2.74
C VAL A 43 15.69 -4.30 -1.82
N ASN A 44 15.81 -5.56 -2.25
CA ASN A 44 15.36 -6.72 -1.50
C ASN A 44 16.30 -6.94 -0.30
N VAL A 45 15.94 -6.38 0.86
CA VAL A 45 16.72 -6.53 2.12
C VAL A 45 16.33 -7.81 2.89
N ALA A 46 15.46 -8.66 2.36
CA ALA A 46 15.20 -10.00 2.88
C ALA A 46 15.01 -10.98 1.72
N SER A 47 15.56 -12.19 1.84
CA SER A 47 15.34 -13.29 0.91
C SER A 47 13.90 -13.80 1.07
N GLY A 48 12.93 -13.10 0.47
CA GLY A 48 11.52 -13.47 0.51
C GLY A 48 10.56 -12.28 0.48
N PRO A 49 9.25 -12.54 0.37
CA PRO A 49 8.23 -11.49 0.37
C PRO A 49 8.23 -10.73 1.70
N ALA A 50 7.97 -9.42 1.61
CA ALA A 50 7.84 -8.54 2.76
C ALA A 50 6.69 -9.01 3.68
N ARG A 51 7.01 -9.23 4.95
CA ARG A 51 6.11 -9.82 5.94
C ARG A 51 6.44 -9.32 7.35
N PRO A 52 5.53 -9.45 8.33
CA PRO A 52 5.89 -9.25 9.72
C PRO A 52 6.77 -10.41 10.20
N ILE A 53 7.90 -10.09 10.82
CA ILE A 53 8.79 -11.03 11.49
C ILE A 53 8.83 -10.71 12.98
N ARG A 54 8.98 -11.73 13.81
CA ARG A 54 9.10 -11.53 15.26
C ARG A 54 10.43 -10.85 15.52
N PHE A 55 10.46 -9.83 16.37
CA PHE A 55 11.69 -9.13 16.72
C PHE A 55 12.08 -9.39 18.16
N VAL A 56 11.17 -9.12 19.10
CA VAL A 56 11.38 -9.40 20.53
C VAL A 56 10.26 -10.30 21.01
N TYR A 57 10.61 -11.38 21.71
CA TYR A 57 9.65 -12.30 22.31
C TYR A 57 10.08 -12.71 23.71
N CYS A 58 9.12 -13.18 24.49
CA CYS A 58 9.37 -13.75 25.80
C CYS A 58 9.52 -15.27 25.65
N ASP A 59 10.64 -15.83 26.12
CA ASP A 59 10.84 -17.27 26.15
C ASP A 59 10.01 -17.93 27.27
N GLU A 60 10.03 -19.27 27.31
CA GLU A 60 9.31 -20.05 28.33
C GLU A 60 9.79 -19.77 29.76
N LYS A 61 10.98 -19.19 29.92
CA LYS A 61 11.58 -18.81 31.21
C LYS A 61 11.25 -17.37 31.60
N GLY A 62 10.44 -16.66 30.82
CA GLY A 62 10.07 -15.28 31.08
C GLY A 62 11.13 -14.26 30.67
N LYS A 63 12.17 -14.65 29.91
CA LYS A 63 13.23 -13.74 29.47
C LYS A 63 12.96 -13.22 28.07
N PHE A 64 13.27 -11.95 27.85
CA PHE A 64 13.21 -11.36 26.52
C PHE A 64 14.37 -11.84 25.65
N GLN A 65 14.03 -12.32 24.47
CA GLN A 65 14.94 -12.79 23.44
C GLN A 65 14.71 -11.99 22.16
N ILE A 66 15.79 -11.79 21.40
CA ILE A 66 15.73 -11.21 20.06
C ILE A 66 15.71 -12.35 19.05
N ASP A 67 14.83 -12.26 18.05
CA ASP A 67 14.79 -13.23 16.97
C ASP A 67 16.01 -13.05 16.03
N PRO A 68 16.81 -14.10 15.79
CA PRO A 68 17.96 -14.02 14.88
C PRO A 68 17.60 -13.62 13.45
N GLU A 69 16.39 -13.95 12.97
CA GLU A 69 15.92 -13.56 11.64
C GLU A 69 15.79 -12.03 11.54
N ALA A 70 15.18 -11.40 12.55
CA ALA A 70 15.05 -9.95 12.62
C ALA A 70 16.41 -9.27 12.77
N LEU A 71 17.31 -9.84 13.57
CA LEU A 71 18.67 -9.32 13.71
C LEU A 71 19.42 -9.32 12.38
N ALA A 72 19.30 -10.39 11.58
CA ALA A 72 19.93 -10.47 10.26
C ALA A 72 19.40 -9.39 9.32
N VAL A 73 18.08 -9.13 9.30
CA VAL A 73 17.49 -8.05 8.51
C VAL A 73 18.04 -6.69 8.94
N LEU A 74 18.12 -6.42 10.25
CA LEU A 74 18.63 -5.15 10.78
C LEU A 74 20.11 -4.95 10.46
N GLN A 75 20.91 -6.02 10.49
CA GLN A 75 22.35 -5.96 10.16
C GLN A 75 22.61 -5.63 8.68
N LEU A 76 21.67 -5.92 7.78
CA LEU A 76 21.76 -5.61 6.35
C LEU A 76 21.49 -4.13 6.06
N VAL A 77 20.82 -3.41 6.97
CA VAL A 77 20.57 -1.98 6.83
C VAL A 77 21.84 -1.21 7.17
N LYS A 78 22.42 -0.49 6.18
CA LYS A 78 23.68 0.26 6.36
C LYS A 78 23.48 1.77 6.30
N GLU A 79 22.37 2.21 5.73
CA GLU A 79 22.00 3.62 5.61
C GLU A 79 21.32 4.12 6.89
N PRO A 80 21.13 5.44 7.06
CA PRO A 80 20.44 6.00 8.22
C PRO A 80 19.07 5.36 8.43
N VAL A 81 18.67 5.22 9.70
CA VAL A 81 17.45 4.51 10.08
C VAL A 81 16.48 5.44 10.81
N GLY A 82 15.25 5.48 10.35
CA GLY A 82 14.10 5.99 11.09
C GLY A 82 13.27 4.84 11.62
N VAL A 83 12.69 4.97 12.81
CA VAL A 83 11.85 3.93 13.41
C VAL A 83 10.49 4.52 13.77
N VAL A 84 9.43 3.85 13.32
CA VAL A 84 8.05 4.13 13.75
C VAL A 84 7.53 2.91 14.48
N SER A 85 7.12 3.12 15.72
CA SER A 85 6.49 2.10 16.57
C SER A 85 5.12 2.58 17.00
N VAL A 86 4.13 1.68 16.98
CA VAL A 86 2.80 1.96 17.51
C VAL A 86 2.56 1.13 18.75
N CYS A 87 2.35 1.80 19.89
CA CYS A 87 2.08 1.19 21.19
C CYS A 87 0.75 1.67 21.76
N GLY A 88 0.13 0.85 22.62
CA GLY A 88 -1.18 1.14 23.21
C GLY A 88 -1.96 -0.12 23.54
N ARG A 89 -3.19 0.05 24.01
CA ARG A 89 -4.03 -1.06 24.49
C ARG A 89 -4.28 -2.07 23.35
N ALA A 90 -4.56 -3.32 23.73
CA ALA A 90 -4.96 -4.32 22.76
C ALA A 90 -6.23 -3.86 22.01
N ARG A 91 -6.36 -4.24 20.74
CA ARG A 91 -7.57 -4.02 19.92
C ARG A 91 -7.92 -2.56 19.61
N GLN A 92 -6.98 -1.62 19.76
CA GLN A 92 -7.13 -0.22 19.32
C GLN A 92 -6.63 0.04 17.89
N GLY A 93 -6.46 -1.01 17.07
CA GLY A 93 -6.11 -0.84 15.65
C GLY A 93 -4.63 -0.49 15.37
N LYS A 94 -3.70 -0.82 16.28
CA LYS A 94 -2.26 -0.56 16.09
C LYS A 94 -1.70 -1.15 14.78
N SER A 95 -1.87 -2.46 14.62
CA SER A 95 -1.48 -3.20 13.42
C SER A 95 -2.22 -2.70 12.17
N PHE A 96 -3.45 -2.22 12.33
CA PHE A 96 -4.21 -1.61 11.24
C PHE A 96 -3.57 -0.30 10.76
N ILE A 97 -3.22 0.60 11.68
CA ILE A 97 -2.54 1.86 11.35
C ILE A 97 -1.19 1.60 10.66
N LEU A 98 -0.43 0.62 11.16
CA LEU A 98 0.84 0.23 10.52
C LEU A 98 0.63 -0.31 9.10
N ASN A 99 -0.43 -1.07 8.85
CA ASN A 99 -0.79 -1.51 7.50
C ASN A 99 -1.18 -0.33 6.59
N GLN A 100 -1.87 0.68 7.12
CA GLN A 100 -2.13 1.92 6.36
C GLN A 100 -0.84 2.66 6.00
N LEU A 101 0.15 2.71 6.91
CA LEU A 101 1.47 3.29 6.63
C LEU A 101 2.27 2.50 5.58
N LEU A 102 2.05 1.18 5.51
CA LEU A 102 2.56 0.33 4.42
C LEU A 102 1.86 0.59 3.08
N GLY A 103 0.74 1.33 3.06
CA GLY A 103 -0.12 1.50 1.89
C GLY A 103 -0.85 0.20 1.50
N ARG A 104 -1.09 -0.70 2.46
CA ARG A 104 -1.64 -2.04 2.23
C ARG A 104 -2.81 -2.30 3.16
N SER A 105 -3.78 -3.07 2.68
CA SER A 105 -4.87 -3.59 3.55
C SER A 105 -4.41 -4.76 4.42
N SER A 106 -3.27 -5.39 4.09
CA SER A 106 -2.72 -6.56 4.79
C SER A 106 -1.21 -6.47 4.96
N GLY A 107 -0.71 -7.09 6.04
CA GLY A 107 0.68 -7.07 6.44
C GLY A 107 0.82 -7.61 7.85
N PHE A 108 0.86 -6.72 8.83
CA PHE A 108 0.71 -7.08 10.24
C PHE A 108 -0.64 -7.74 10.50
N GLN A 109 -0.65 -8.70 11.42
CA GLN A 109 -1.83 -9.48 11.72
C GLN A 109 -2.89 -8.61 12.42
N VAL A 110 -4.06 -8.52 11.80
CA VAL A 110 -5.26 -7.90 12.37
C VAL A 110 -6.28 -9.00 12.55
N ALA A 111 -6.72 -9.29 13.77
CA ALA A 111 -7.81 -10.23 13.99
C ALA A 111 -8.95 -9.58 14.80
N PRO A 112 -10.22 -9.92 14.51
CA PRO A 112 -11.38 -9.38 15.22
C PRO A 112 -11.64 -10.07 16.57
N THR A 113 -10.92 -11.14 16.89
CA THR A 113 -11.16 -12.00 18.05
C THR A 113 -10.62 -11.41 19.36
N HIS A 114 -11.13 -11.91 20.49
CA HIS A 114 -10.78 -11.43 21.84
C HIS A 114 -9.37 -11.82 22.30
N ARG A 115 -8.74 -12.81 21.66
CA ARG A 115 -7.38 -13.25 22.04
C ARG A 115 -6.34 -12.21 21.56
N PRO A 116 -5.32 -11.88 22.38
CA PRO A 116 -4.22 -11.02 21.93
C PRO A 116 -3.66 -11.53 20.61
N CYS A 117 -3.71 -10.68 19.58
CA CYS A 117 -3.28 -11.03 18.23
C CYS A 117 -1.75 -10.94 18.09
N THR A 118 -1.13 -10.05 18.85
CA THR A 118 0.30 -9.73 18.78
C THR A 118 0.92 -9.97 20.15
N LYS A 119 1.88 -10.89 20.24
CA LYS A 119 2.74 -11.09 21.42
C LYS A 119 4.14 -10.61 21.13
N GLY A 120 4.76 -9.91 22.08
CA GLY A 120 6.07 -9.30 21.90
C GLY A 120 6.08 -8.12 20.92
N ILE A 121 7.22 -7.92 20.25
CA ILE A 121 7.43 -6.85 19.25
C ILE A 121 7.68 -7.50 17.89
N TRP A 122 7.03 -6.97 16.87
CA TRP A 122 7.11 -7.44 15.49
C TRP A 122 7.70 -6.35 14.60
N LEU A 123 8.60 -6.75 13.71
CA LEU A 123 9.26 -5.90 12.73
C LEU A 123 8.72 -6.20 11.34
N TRP A 124 8.52 -5.17 10.53
CA TRP A 124 8.32 -5.37 9.09
C TRP A 124 9.63 -5.71 8.40
N SER A 125 9.70 -6.87 7.72
CA SER A 125 10.96 -7.43 7.21
C SER A 125 11.61 -6.66 6.06
N ALA A 126 10.92 -5.67 5.48
CA ALA A 126 11.41 -4.90 4.34
C ALA A 126 11.42 -3.40 4.68
N PRO A 127 12.58 -2.81 5.04
CA PRO A 127 12.69 -1.39 5.35
C PRO A 127 12.14 -0.51 4.22
N LEU A 128 11.41 0.55 4.58
CA LEU A 128 10.80 1.45 3.61
C LEU A 128 11.78 2.60 3.32
N ARG A 129 12.25 2.72 2.08
CA ARG A 129 13.08 3.86 1.68
C ARG A 129 12.28 5.15 1.73
N ARG A 130 12.86 6.18 2.35
CA ARG A 130 12.29 7.51 2.50
C ARG A 130 13.37 8.57 2.31
N THR A 131 12.95 9.72 1.83
CA THR A 131 13.79 10.91 1.66
C THR A 131 13.37 11.94 2.72
N ALA A 132 14.33 12.46 3.47
CA ALA A 132 14.10 13.55 4.41
C ALA A 132 13.94 14.89 3.66
N LEU A 133 13.49 15.93 4.36
CA LEU A 133 13.27 17.26 3.76
C LEU A 133 14.57 17.90 3.24
N ASP A 134 15.72 17.49 3.77
CA ASP A 134 17.04 17.93 3.36
C ASP A 134 17.63 17.11 2.20
N GLY A 135 16.89 16.13 1.66
CA GLY A 135 17.32 15.25 0.57
C GLY A 135 18.07 14.00 1.03
N THR A 136 18.26 13.78 2.34
CA THR A 136 18.94 12.59 2.86
C THR A 136 18.05 11.36 2.75
N GLU A 137 18.56 10.29 2.13
CA GLU A 137 17.89 8.99 2.08
C GLU A 137 18.05 8.22 3.41
N TYR A 138 16.98 7.59 3.87
CA TYR A 138 16.98 6.75 5.06
C TYR A 138 16.01 5.57 4.93
N ASN A 139 16.21 4.55 5.75
CA ASN A 139 15.36 3.38 5.86
C ASN A 139 14.40 3.53 7.04
N LEU A 140 13.11 3.52 6.77
CA LEU A 140 12.07 3.55 7.79
C LEU A 140 11.67 2.13 8.20
N LEU A 141 11.87 1.80 9.48
CA LEU A 141 11.46 0.55 10.09
C LEU A 141 10.11 0.72 10.78
N LEU A 142 9.22 -0.26 10.60
CA LEU A 142 7.91 -0.30 11.25
C LEU A 142 7.89 -1.39 12.31
N LEU A 143 7.50 -1.02 13.52
CA LEU A 143 7.37 -1.91 14.67
C LEU A 143 5.94 -1.94 15.18
N ASP A 144 5.36 -3.15 15.26
CA ASP A 144 4.10 -3.41 15.94
C ASP A 144 4.36 -4.01 17.32
N THR A 145 3.59 -3.59 18.32
CA THR A 145 3.82 -3.97 19.71
C THR A 145 2.61 -4.69 20.31
N GLU A 146 2.90 -5.57 21.27
CA GLU A 146 1.88 -6.20 22.10
C GLU A 146 0.98 -5.16 22.80
N GLY A 147 -0.30 -5.49 22.93
CA GLY A 147 -1.27 -4.64 23.62
C GLY A 147 -1.21 -4.80 25.14
N ILE A 148 -1.10 -3.68 25.86
CA ILE A 148 -0.82 -3.62 27.30
C ILE A 148 -1.95 -4.22 28.19
N ASP A 149 -3.18 -4.32 27.69
CA ASP A 149 -4.33 -4.85 28.46
C ASP A 149 -5.06 -5.98 27.73
N ALA A 150 -4.35 -6.82 26.97
CA ALA A 150 -4.96 -8.06 26.54
C ALA A 150 -5.36 -8.84 27.81
N TYR A 151 -6.59 -9.33 27.87
CA TYR A 151 -7.27 -9.91 29.04
C TYR A 151 -6.60 -11.17 29.67
N ASP A 152 -5.33 -11.42 29.34
CA ASP A 152 -4.45 -12.48 29.84
C ASP A 152 -3.23 -11.92 30.60
N GLN A 153 -3.06 -10.59 30.68
CA GLN A 153 -1.98 -9.97 31.47
C GLN A 153 -2.35 -9.86 32.95
N THR A 154 -2.66 -10.99 33.59
CA THR A 154 -2.62 -11.07 35.04
C THR A 154 -1.16 -11.24 35.45
N VAL A 155 -0.49 -10.10 35.69
CA VAL A 155 0.58 -9.95 36.69
C VAL A 155 1.70 -11.00 36.62
N ARG A 156 2.82 -10.70 35.95
CA ARG A 156 4.21 -10.87 36.46
C ARG A 156 5.20 -10.10 35.57
N PHE A 157 5.36 -8.80 35.82
CA PHE A 157 6.65 -8.18 35.59
C PHE A 157 7.53 -8.60 36.76
N CYS A 158 8.45 -9.54 36.55
CA CYS A 158 9.48 -9.83 37.53
C CYS A 158 10.44 -8.62 37.57
N ALA A 159 10.48 -7.95 38.72
CA ALA A 159 11.57 -7.06 39.11
C ALA A 159 12.81 -7.89 39.50
#